data_AF-A0A224VLB9-F1
#
_entry.id   AF-A0A224VLB9-F1
#
_cell.length_a   1.000
_cell.length_b   1.000
_cell.length_c   1.000
_cell.angle_alpha   90.00
_cell.angle_beta   90.00
_cell.angle_gamma   90.00
#
_symmetry.space_group_name_H-M   'P 1'
#
loop_
_entity.id
_entity.type
_entity.pdbx_description
1 polymer ?
#
loop_
_entity_poly.entity_id
_entity_poly.type
_entity_poly.pdbx_seq_one_letter_code
_entity_poly.pdbx_strand_id
1 'polypeptide(L)'
;MTILSCLGAIIEASVSVSAGIWTLMDKKIDNRIHIGAYGRQVGSQMIGTAFNTLFFGFFGGSLALFIWFVKLNYSLGQFINNKIFAAEVLVTMLSAIGVILVIPVTIKVFKFVARKKSSGQ
;
A
#
# COMPACT_ATOMS: atom_id res chain seq x y z
N MET A 1 -13.50 -9.56 -5.82
CA MET A 1 -13.26 -9.05 -4.46
C MET A 1 -11.95 -8.26 -4.37
N THR A 2 -10.89 -8.75 -5.01
CA THR A 2 -9.50 -8.30 -4.87
C THR A 2 -9.21 -6.86 -5.33
N ILE A 3 -9.95 -6.32 -6.31
CA ILE A 3 -9.79 -4.91 -6.75
C ILE A 3 -10.20 -3.93 -5.65
N LEU A 4 -11.29 -4.22 -4.93
CA LEU A 4 -11.77 -3.36 -3.85
C LEU A 4 -10.78 -3.34 -2.68
N SER A 5 -10.15 -4.49 -2.40
CA SER A 5 -9.09 -4.62 -1.39
C SER A 5 -7.83 -3.83 -1.77
N CYS A 6 -7.44 -3.86 -3.05
CA CYS A 6 -6.35 -3.03 -3.58
C CYS A 6 -6.62 -1.54 -3.38
N LEU A 7 -7.80 -1.07 -3.79
CA LEU A 7 -8.21 0.32 -3.62
C LEU A 7 -8.24 0.74 -2.14
N GLY A 8 -8.76 -0.13 -1.27
CA GLY A 8 -8.77 0.10 0.18
C GLY A 8 -7.36 0.31 0.74
N ALA A 9 -6.41 -0.57 0.42
CA ALA A 9 -5.03 -0.46 0.87
C ALA A 9 -4.34 0.83 0.37
N ILE A 10 -4.61 1.22 -0.88
CA ILE A 10 -4.08 2.47 -1.47
C ILE A 10 -4.65 3.69 -0.75
N ILE A 11 -5.97 3.70 -0.49
CA ILE A 11 -6.65 4.80 0.21
C ILE A 11 -6.12 4.92 1.64
N GLU A 12 -6.02 3.81 2.37
CA GLU A 12 -5.50 3.79 3.75
C GLU A 12 -4.08 4.34 3.83
N ALA A 13 -3.17 3.87 2.96
CA ALA A 13 -1.80 4.37 2.91
C ALA A 13 -1.75 5.87 2.57
N SER A 14 -2.55 6.32 1.61
CA SER A 14 -2.61 7.73 1.21
C SER A 14 -3.14 8.63 2.33
N VAL A 15 -4.23 8.22 2.99
CA VAL A 15 -4.83 8.97 4.10
C VAL A 15 -3.86 9.05 5.27
N SER A 16 -3.22 7.94 5.64
CA SER A 16 -2.29 7.88 6.76
C SER A 16 -1.05 8.76 6.55
N VAL A 17 -0.43 8.70 5.35
CA VAL A 17 0.70 9.59 5.01
C VAL A 17 0.26 11.05 4.95
N SER A 18 -0.92 11.34 4.38
CA SER A 18 -1.46 12.70 4.31
C SER A 18 -1.70 13.28 5.70
N ALA A 19 -2.33 12.52 6.60
CA ALA A 19 -2.56 12.91 7.98
C ALA A 19 -1.23 13.16 8.72
N GLY A 20 -0.26 12.27 8.55
CA GLY A 20 1.09 12.45 9.11
C GLY A 20 1.73 13.76 8.66
N ILE A 21 1.74 14.05 7.36
CA ILE A 21 2.31 15.30 6.82
C ILE A 21 1.50 16.53 7.27
N TRP A 22 0.17 16.43 7.34
CA TRP A 22 -0.70 17.53 7.77
C TRP A 22 -0.37 17.99 9.18
N THR A 23 -0.13 17.06 10.12
CA THR A 23 0.23 17.41 11.50
C THR A 23 1.56 18.18 11.61
N LEU A 24 2.52 17.92 10.71
CA LEU A 24 3.75 18.73 10.62
C LEU A 24 3.48 20.15 10.14
N MET A 25 2.59 20.31 9.15
CA MET A 25 2.25 21.62 8.61
C MET A 25 1.49 22.47 9.62
N ASP A 26 0.61 21.85 10.42
CA ASP A 26 -0.16 22.51 11.47
C ASP A 26 0.75 23.08 12.58
N LYS A 27 1.77 22.33 12.98
CA LYS A 27 2.76 22.75 13.99
C LYS A 27 3.73 23.86 13.53
N LYS A 28 3.57 24.41 12.31
CA LYS A 28 4.44 25.44 11.71
C LYS A 28 5.95 25.12 11.80
N ILE A 29 6.32 23.84 11.79
CA ILE A 29 7.73 23.43 11.75
C ILE A 29 8.28 23.77 10.36
N ASP A 30 9.32 24.59 10.30
CA ASP A 30 9.81 25.16 9.05
C ASP A 30 10.32 24.12 8.04
N ASN A 31 9.92 24.42 6.80
CA ASN A 31 10.43 24.07 5.50
C ASN A 31 10.48 22.63 4.97
N ARG A 32 10.20 22.59 3.66
CA ARG A 32 9.90 21.44 2.77
C ARG A 32 10.85 20.25 2.83
N ILE A 33 12.04 20.44 3.40
CA ILE A 33 13.05 19.39 3.62
C ILE A 33 12.50 18.38 4.64
N HIS A 34 11.81 18.85 5.68
CA HIS A 34 11.18 18.00 6.70
C HIS A 34 9.98 17.21 6.15
N ILE A 35 9.16 17.81 5.27
CA ILE A 35 7.99 17.13 4.67
C ILE A 35 8.42 15.90 3.86
N GLY A 36 9.48 16.03 3.06
CA GLY A 36 9.97 14.92 2.24
C GLY A 36 10.61 13.81 3.07
N ALA A 37 11.42 14.15 4.07
CA ALA A 37 12.07 13.18 4.96
C ALA A 37 11.03 12.46 5.83
N TYR A 38 10.17 13.22 6.50
CA TYR A 38 9.14 12.67 7.38
C TYR A 38 8.07 11.88 6.60
N GLY A 39 7.61 12.41 5.46
CA GLY A 39 6.66 11.69 4.61
C GLY A 39 7.20 10.34 4.14
N ARG A 40 8.51 10.25 3.86
CA ARG A 40 9.16 8.97 3.54
C ARG A 40 9.27 8.04 4.74
N GLN A 41 9.57 8.56 5.93
CA GLN A 41 9.63 7.78 7.16
C GLN A 41 8.27 7.17 7.50
N VAL A 42 7.20 7.98 7.53
CA VAL A 42 5.83 7.51 7.75
C VAL A 42 5.40 6.57 6.63
N GLY A 43 5.68 6.92 5.38
CA GLY A 43 5.40 6.07 4.22
C GLY A 43 6.03 4.69 4.33
N SER A 44 7.31 4.59 4.72
CA SER A 44 8.00 3.32 4.91
C SER A 44 7.34 2.44 5.98
N GLN A 45 6.84 3.04 7.06
CA GLN A 45 6.10 2.30 8.09
C GLN A 45 4.77 1.79 7.53
N MET A 46 4.06 2.61 6.76
CA MET A 46 2.79 2.21 6.13
C MET A 46 2.96 1.09 5.11
N ILE A 47 4.08 1.04 4.38
CA ILE A 47 4.40 -0.08 3.48
C ILE A 47 4.47 -1.38 4.29
N GLY A 48 5.13 -1.38 5.45
CA GLY A 48 5.25 -2.56 6.31
C GLY A 48 3.88 -3.05 6.79
N THR A 49 3.05 -2.14 7.30
CA THR A 49 1.69 -2.46 7.75
C THR A 49 0.81 -2.97 6.61
N ALA A 50 0.82 -2.28 5.46
CA ALA A 50 0.03 -2.67 4.30
C ALA A 50 0.49 -4.03 3.72
N PHE A 51 1.80 -4.28 3.68
CA PHE A 51 2.34 -5.57 3.27
C PHE A 51 1.87 -6.69 4.19
N ASN A 52 1.89 -6.47 5.51
CA ASN A 52 1.40 -7.45 6.46
C ASN A 52 -0.09 -7.77 6.23
N THR A 53 -0.93 -6.75 6.04
CA THR A 53 -2.36 -6.93 5.74
C THR A 53 -2.59 -7.67 4.42
N LEU A 54 -1.87 -7.30 3.35
CA LEU A 54 -1.96 -7.96 2.05
C LEU A 54 -1.48 -9.42 2.12
N PHE A 55 -0.40 -9.68 2.86
CA PHE A 55 0.14 -11.01 3.07
C PHE A 55 -0.89 -11.92 3.75
N PHE A 56 -1.44 -11.46 4.88
CA PHE A 56 -2.46 -12.24 5.59
C PHE A 56 -3.76 -12.35 4.80
N GLY A 57 -4.16 -11.32 4.06
CA GLY A 57 -5.32 -11.35 3.16
C GLY A 57 -5.17 -12.41 2.06
N PHE A 58 -3.99 -12.48 1.43
CA PHE A 58 -3.67 -13.48 0.42
C PHE A 58 -3.67 -14.90 0.98
N PHE A 59 -2.95 -15.13 2.08
CA PHE A 59 -2.88 -16.47 2.70
C PHE A 59 -4.23 -16.93 3.26
N GLY A 60 -4.97 -16.03 3.91
CA GLY A 60 -6.31 -16.31 4.40
C GLY A 60 -7.31 -16.60 3.28
N GLY A 61 -7.29 -15.80 2.20
CA GLY A 61 -8.14 -15.99 1.02
C GLY A 61 -7.80 -17.27 0.25
N SER A 62 -6.52 -17.67 0.22
CA SER A 62 -6.06 -18.88 -0.46
C SER A 62 -6.16 -20.15 0.38
N LEU A 63 -6.57 -20.07 1.66
CA LEU A 63 -6.56 -21.22 2.58
C LEU A 63 -7.49 -22.36 2.11
N ALA A 64 -8.68 -22.01 1.60
CA ALA A 64 -9.60 -23.01 1.06
C ALA A 64 -9.03 -23.73 -0.18
N LEU A 65 -8.34 -22.98 -1.05
CA LEU A 65 -7.62 -23.54 -2.20
C LEU A 65 -6.50 -24.49 -1.74
N PHE A 66 -5.73 -24.10 -0.73
CA PHE A 66 -4.69 -24.97 -0.13
C PHE A 66 -5.29 -26.27 0.40
N ILE A 67 -6.38 -26.21 1.16
CA ILE A 67 -7.05 -27.40 1.70
C ILE A 67 -7.53 -28.33 0.57
N TRP A 68 -8.15 -27.75 -0.47
CA TRP A 68 -8.64 -28.52 -1.61
C TRP A 68 -7.50 -29.21 -2.36
N PHE A 69 -6.37 -28.51 -2.51
CA PHE A 69 -5.19 -29.02 -3.19
C PHE A 69 -4.53 -30.20 -2.47
N VAL A 70 -4.39 -30.09 -1.14
CA VAL A 70 -3.87 -31.19 -0.29
C VAL A 70 -4.77 -32.42 -0.42
N LYS A 71 -6.10 -32.24 -0.49
CA LYS A 71 -7.04 -33.36 -0.63
C LYS A 71 -6.94 -34.09 -1.98
N LEU A 72 -6.61 -33.40 -3.06
CA LEU A 72 -6.57 -34.00 -4.41
C LEU A 72 -5.18 -34.50 -4.83
N ASN A 73 -4.16 -34.44 -3.96
CA ASN A 73 -2.78 -34.87 -4.27
C ASN A 73 -2.19 -34.22 -5.53
N TYR A 74 -2.55 -32.97 -5.81
CA TYR A 74 -1.97 -32.28 -6.96
C TYR A 74 -0.48 -31.98 -6.73
N SER A 75 0.30 -31.92 -7.83
CA SER A 75 1.71 -31.51 -7.75
C SER A 75 1.85 -29.99 -7.57
N LEU A 76 2.96 -29.55 -6.97
CA LEU A 76 3.27 -28.11 -6.80
C LEU A 76 3.26 -27.34 -8.14
N GLY A 77 3.59 -27.99 -9.26
CA GLY A 77 3.53 -27.36 -10.58
C GLY A 77 2.11 -27.04 -11.03
N GLN A 78 1.14 -27.91 -10.72
CA GLN A 78 -0.26 -27.64 -11.02
C GLN A 78 -0.87 -26.60 -10.07
N PHE A 79 -0.26 -26.38 -8.90
CA PHE A 79 -0.70 -25.38 -7.92
C PHE A 79 -0.43 -23.98 -8.44
N ILE A 80 0.82 -23.74 -8.82
CA ILE A 80 1.30 -22.44 -9.29
C ILE A 80 0.65 -22.10 -10.63
N ASN A 81 0.37 -23.10 -11.48
CA ASN A 81 -0.33 -22.90 -12.76
C ASN A 81 -1.85 -22.72 -12.61
N ASN A 82 -2.41 -22.92 -11.41
CA ASN A 82 -3.84 -22.77 -11.21
C ASN A 82 -4.27 -21.31 -11.47
N LYS A 83 -5.24 -21.12 -12.37
CA LYS A 83 -5.71 -19.79 -12.79
C LYS A 83 -6.15 -18.91 -11.62
N ILE A 84 -6.79 -19.50 -10.61
CA ILE A 84 -7.29 -18.76 -9.44
C ILE A 84 -6.12 -18.31 -8.58
N PHE A 85 -5.20 -19.23 -8.26
CA PHE A 85 -4.02 -18.93 -7.47
C PHE A 85 -3.12 -17.88 -8.15
N ALA A 86 -2.82 -18.07 -9.43
CA ALA A 86 -1.99 -17.14 -10.20
C ALA A 86 -2.62 -15.74 -10.26
N ALA A 87 -3.94 -15.64 -10.45
CA ALA A 87 -4.64 -14.36 -10.43
C ALA A 87 -4.56 -13.67 -9.06
N GLU A 88 -4.73 -14.41 -7.97
CA GLU A 88 -4.68 -13.86 -6.62
C GLU A 88 -3.28 -13.35 -6.25
N VAL A 89 -2.23 -14.10 -6.63
CA VAL A 89 -0.83 -13.66 -6.49
C VAL A 89 -0.60 -12.37 -7.27
N LEU A 90 -1.00 -12.31 -8.54
CA LEU A 90 -0.80 -11.14 -9.39
C LEU A 90 -1.50 -9.91 -8.81
N VAL A 91 -2.76 -10.02 -8.39
CA VAL A 91 -3.49 -8.88 -7.82
C VAL A 91 -2.89 -8.45 -6.48
N THR A 92 -2.43 -9.38 -5.66
CA THR A 92 -1.74 -9.07 -4.39
C THR A 92 -0.45 -8.30 -4.65
N MET A 93 0.36 -8.72 -5.62
CA MET A 93 1.57 -8.00 -6.03
C MET A 93 1.26 -6.61 -6.59
N LEU A 94 0.25 -6.49 -7.45
CA LEU A 94 -0.20 -5.20 -7.98
C LEU A 94 -0.69 -4.27 -6.88
N SER A 95 -1.35 -4.80 -5.85
CA SER A 95 -1.80 -4.04 -4.68
C SER A 95 -0.62 -3.49 -3.88
N ALA A 96 0.39 -4.32 -3.63
CA ALA A 96 1.61 -3.89 -2.94
C ALA A 96 2.35 -2.80 -3.73
N ILE A 97 2.47 -2.95 -5.05
CA ILE A 97 3.06 -1.94 -5.93
C ILE A 97 2.25 -0.64 -5.88
N GLY A 98 0.92 -0.72 -5.92
CA GLY A 98 0.03 0.43 -5.80
C GLY A 98 0.25 1.22 -4.51
N VAL A 99 0.41 0.53 -3.38
CA VAL A 99 0.73 1.15 -2.09
C VAL A 99 2.10 1.83 -2.11
N ILE A 100 3.11 1.19 -2.69
CA ILE A 100 4.46 1.77 -2.79
C ILE A 100 4.45 3.02 -3.68
N LEU A 101 3.65 3.02 -4.76
CA LEU A 101 3.55 4.14 -5.69
C LEU A 101 2.72 5.31 -5.16
N VAL A 102 1.67 5.06 -4.37
CA VAL A 102 0.81 6.15 -3.87
C VAL A 102 1.55 7.04 -2.87
N ILE A 103 2.43 6.47 -2.04
CA ILE A 103 3.19 7.20 -1.03
C ILE A 103 4.02 8.37 -1.62
N PRO A 104 4.92 8.16 -2.59
CA PRO A 104 5.69 9.26 -3.18
C PRO A 104 4.81 10.24 -3.95
N VAL A 105 3.68 9.80 -4.52
CA VAL A 105 2.70 10.68 -5.17
C VAL A 105 2.08 11.62 -4.13
N THR A 106 1.59 11.10 -3.01
CA THR A 106 1.02 11.88 -1.91
C THR A 106 2.02 12.90 -1.36
N ILE A 107 3.29 12.50 -1.15
CA ILE A 107 4.34 13.41 -0.69
C ILE A 107 4.59 14.53 -1.72
N LYS A 108 4.64 14.22 -3.02
CA LYS A 108 4.83 15.23 -4.07
C LYS A 108 3.67 16.23 -4.13
N VAL A 109 2.43 15.75 -4.02
CA VAL A 109 1.23 16.60 -3.98
C VAL A 109 1.29 17.55 -2.79
N PHE A 110 1.60 17.05 -1.60
CA PHE A 110 1.75 17.90 -0.41
C PHE A 110 2.86 18.93 -0.53
N LYS A 111 4.01 18.56 -1.10
CA LYS A 111 5.10 19.51 -1.39
C LYS A 111 4.67 20.62 -2.35
N PHE A 112 3.84 20.29 -3.35
CA PHE A 112 3.29 21.26 -4.29
C PHE A 112 2.28 22.22 -3.61
N VAL A 113 1.37 21.68 -2.80
CA VAL A 113 0.39 22.48 -2.04
C VAL A 113 1.10 23.42 -1.05
N ALA A 114 2.08 22.92 -0.30
CA ALA A 114 2.90 23.73 0.60
C ALA A 114 3.69 24.83 -0.15
N ARG A 115 4.05 24.61 -1.43
CA ARG A 115 4.70 25.64 -2.28
C ARG A 115 3.77 26.81 -2.54
N LYS A 116 2.55 26.52 -2.98
CA LYS A 116 1.55 27.55 -3.29
C LYS A 116 1.20 28.42 -2.07
N LYS A 117 1.11 27.82 -0.88
CA LYS A 117 0.80 28.55 0.37
C LYS A 117 1.88 29.57 0.79
N SER A 118 3.12 29.36 0.35
CA SER A 118 4.27 30.24 0.67
C SER A 118 4.51 31.36 -0.35
N SER A 119 3.90 31.30 -1.54
CA SER A 119 4.00 32.37 -2.57
C SER A 119 2.77 33.30 -2.59
N GLY A 120 1.77 33.05 -1.75
CA GLY A 120 0.58 33.89 -1.59
C GLY A 120 0.55 34.67 -0.26
N GLN A 121 1.68 34.74 0.44
CA GLN A 121 1.91 35.64 1.59
C GLN A 121 2.96 36.67 1.21
#